data_AF-A0AAU2IPP8-F1
#
_entry.id   AF-A0AAU2IPP8-F1
#
_cell.length_a   1.000
_cell.length_b   1.000
_cell.length_c   1.000
_cell.angle_alpha   90.00
_cell.angle_beta   90.00
_cell.angle_gamma   90.00
#
_symmetry.space_group_name_H-M   'P 1'
#
loop_
_entity.id
_entity.type
_entity.pdbx_description
1 polymer ?
#
loop_
_entity_poly.entity_id
_entity_poly.type
_entity_poly.pdbx_seq_one_letter_code
_entity_poly.pdbx_strand_id
1 'polypeptide(L)'
;MTDGIAWLAEPQSIAFGGYSVTLARGLGVEELAARIAASAQWSERTVEPVGELTGDGLVEALDSEYGDAWDGIGLRLGVSGEWTFAVAYGGWFGQFRDDPAISEGKAEVFLLEYEEENGKPVPPTFRCHRDGRRVCSFNLHLDDSWGNGQVVGDPEVAGKVKELLSAEGLPDEERADREVHRTILGVLERHFGLTLPRGLVLEAPLPAVLLAE
;
A
#
# COMPACT_ATOMS: atom_id res chain seq x y z
N MET A 1 -5.13 -15.53 -13.78
CA MET A 1 -4.09 -14.66 -13.21
C MET A 1 -4.79 -13.36 -12.88
N THR A 2 -4.76 -12.94 -11.62
CA THR A 2 -5.39 -11.69 -11.20
C THR A 2 -4.37 -10.59 -11.35
N ASP A 3 -4.55 -9.74 -12.35
CA ASP A 3 -3.69 -8.57 -12.57
C ASP A 3 -4.09 -7.39 -11.67
N GLY A 4 -5.23 -7.48 -10.99
CA GLY A 4 -5.75 -6.49 -10.06
C GLY A 4 -5.17 -6.56 -8.64
N ILE A 5 -5.77 -5.85 -7.69
CA ILE A 5 -5.28 -5.73 -6.30
C ILE A 5 -6.07 -6.60 -5.31
N ALA A 6 -7.20 -7.19 -5.71
CA ALA A 6 -8.08 -7.94 -4.80
C ALA A 6 -7.42 -9.17 -4.12
N TRP A 7 -6.32 -9.68 -4.67
CA TRP A 7 -5.55 -10.76 -4.07
C TRP A 7 -4.80 -10.35 -2.80
N LEU A 8 -4.67 -9.05 -2.51
CA LEU A 8 -4.10 -8.56 -1.24
C LEU A 8 -4.95 -8.92 -0.01
N ALA A 9 -6.22 -9.32 -0.20
CA ALA A 9 -7.07 -9.87 0.87
C ALA A 9 -6.80 -11.35 1.21
N GLU A 10 -5.84 -11.98 0.53
CA GLU A 10 -5.35 -13.28 0.97
C GLU A 10 -4.46 -13.12 2.23
N PRO A 11 -4.57 -14.01 3.22
CA PRO A 11 -3.73 -13.98 4.42
C PRO A 11 -2.27 -14.02 4.03
N GLN A 12 -1.46 -13.21 4.70
CA GLN A 12 -0.03 -13.12 4.46
C GLN A 12 0.29 -12.92 2.96
N SER A 13 -0.49 -12.05 2.29
CA SER A 13 -0.48 -11.95 0.82
C SER A 13 0.91 -11.69 0.23
N ILE A 14 1.76 -10.92 0.90
CA ILE A 14 3.14 -10.64 0.46
C ILE A 14 4.16 -11.31 1.39
N ALA A 15 4.63 -10.60 2.41
CA ALA A 15 5.60 -11.03 3.39
C ALA A 15 5.33 -10.28 4.70
N PHE A 16 5.77 -10.81 5.84
CA PHE A 16 5.59 -10.19 7.17
C PHE A 16 4.15 -10.03 7.64
N GLY A 17 3.32 -11.06 7.42
CA GLY A 17 1.96 -11.04 7.97
C GLY A 17 1.06 -9.95 7.37
N GLY A 18 1.27 -9.51 6.13
CA GLY A 18 0.42 -8.47 5.54
C GLY A 18 0.95 -7.90 4.23
N TYR A 19 0.74 -6.59 4.03
CA TYR A 19 1.23 -5.84 2.88
C TYR A 19 1.42 -4.35 3.18
N SER A 20 2.39 -3.73 2.54
CA SER A 20 2.47 -2.27 2.38
C SER A 20 2.83 -1.97 0.92
N VAL A 21 1.87 -1.40 0.20
CA VAL A 21 1.95 -1.16 -1.26
C VAL A 21 1.63 0.29 -1.55
N THR A 22 2.52 0.93 -2.31
CA THR A 22 2.27 2.24 -2.92
C THR A 22 2.21 2.09 -4.43
N LEU A 23 1.08 2.44 -5.03
CA LEU A 23 0.89 2.54 -6.48
C LEU A 23 0.88 4.01 -6.89
N ALA A 24 1.58 4.35 -7.96
CA ALA A 24 1.66 5.71 -8.46
C ALA A 24 1.50 5.76 -9.97
N ARG A 25 0.78 6.77 -10.45
CA ARG A 25 0.72 7.16 -11.85
C ARG A 25 1.34 8.54 -12.02
N GLY A 26 2.18 8.67 -13.04
CA GLY A 26 2.91 9.92 -13.32
C GLY A 26 4.22 10.08 -12.56
N LEU A 27 4.70 9.04 -11.86
CA LEU A 27 6.02 9.02 -11.20
C LEU A 27 6.88 7.89 -11.76
N GLY A 28 8.19 8.14 -11.89
CA GLY A 28 9.18 7.07 -12.11
C GLY A 28 9.49 6.31 -10.83
N VAL A 29 10.11 5.12 -10.94
CA VAL A 29 10.46 4.27 -9.78
C VAL A 29 11.39 4.97 -8.78
N GLU A 30 12.40 5.69 -9.26
CA GLU A 30 13.36 6.42 -8.41
C GLU A 30 12.70 7.58 -7.68
N GLU A 31 11.84 8.33 -8.38
CA GLU A 31 11.09 9.44 -7.78
C GLU A 31 10.08 8.95 -6.75
N LEU A 32 9.38 7.85 -7.02
CA LEU A 32 8.48 7.22 -6.05
C LEU A 32 9.24 6.82 -4.79
N ALA A 33 10.37 6.13 -4.92
CA ALA A 33 11.19 5.71 -3.78
C ALA A 33 11.67 6.91 -2.95
N ALA A 34 12.17 7.96 -3.60
CA ALA A 34 12.61 9.18 -2.93
C ALA A 34 11.48 9.86 -2.15
N ARG A 35 10.28 9.94 -2.72
CA ARG A 35 9.11 10.53 -2.05
C ARG A 35 8.60 9.67 -0.89
N ILE A 36 8.66 8.35 -1.01
CA ILE A 36 8.35 7.44 0.11
C ILE A 36 9.35 7.67 1.25
N ALA A 37 10.65 7.69 0.95
CA ALA A 37 11.70 7.94 1.94
C ALA A 37 11.52 9.30 2.65
N ALA A 38 11.18 10.35 1.90
CA ALA A 38 10.90 11.68 2.46
C ALA A 38 9.65 11.73 3.36
N SER A 39 8.73 10.76 3.25
CA SER A 39 7.53 10.68 4.08
C SER A 39 7.74 9.95 5.41
N ALA A 40 8.95 9.45 5.69
CA ALA A 40 9.28 8.80 6.94
C ALA A 40 9.02 9.72 8.16
N GLN A 41 8.39 9.19 9.21
CA GLN A 41 7.93 10.00 10.34
C GLN A 41 9.04 10.51 11.26
N TRP A 42 10.10 9.72 11.44
CA TRP A 42 11.04 9.82 12.57
C TRP A 42 12.45 10.28 12.19
N SER A 43 12.87 10.06 10.95
CA SER A 43 14.19 10.43 10.44
C SER A 43 14.09 10.74 8.94
N GLU A 44 14.95 11.63 8.44
CA GLU A 44 15.17 11.70 7.00
C GLU A 44 15.80 10.39 6.56
N ARG A 45 15.24 9.77 5.52
CA ARG A 45 15.74 8.51 4.99
C ARG A 45 16.34 8.74 3.62
N THR A 46 17.45 8.07 3.34
CA THR A 46 18.08 8.04 2.01
C THR A 46 17.76 6.73 1.30
N VAL A 47 17.77 6.75 -0.02
CA VAL A 47 17.47 5.56 -0.85
C VAL A 47 18.78 4.93 -1.31
N GLU A 48 19.05 3.70 -0.85
CA GLU A 48 20.25 2.96 -1.17
C GLU A 48 19.93 1.73 -2.03
N PRO A 49 20.35 1.67 -3.31
CA PRO A 49 20.09 0.51 -4.17
C PRO A 49 20.85 -0.74 -3.70
N VAL A 50 20.15 -1.88 -3.67
CA VAL A 50 20.71 -3.19 -3.30
C VAL A 50 20.57 -4.26 -4.39
N GLY A 51 20.29 -3.82 -5.62
CA GLY A 51 20.18 -4.68 -6.80
C GLY A 51 18.77 -5.19 -7.05
N GLU A 52 18.63 -6.29 -7.78
CA GLU A 52 17.33 -6.91 -8.06
C GLU A 52 17.11 -8.09 -7.11
N LEU A 53 16.06 -8.03 -6.29
CA LEU A 53 15.77 -9.02 -5.24
C LEU A 53 14.34 -9.52 -5.33
N THR A 54 14.11 -10.77 -4.91
CA THR A 54 12.78 -11.29 -4.58
C THR A 54 12.30 -10.68 -3.25
N GLY A 55 11.05 -10.96 -2.84
CA GLY A 55 10.59 -10.59 -1.51
C GLY A 55 11.51 -11.15 -0.42
N ASP A 56 11.71 -12.47 -0.43
CA ASP A 56 12.59 -13.18 0.52
C ASP A 56 14.03 -12.66 0.49
N GLY A 57 14.58 -12.39 -0.72
CA GLY A 57 15.92 -11.85 -0.84
C GLY A 57 16.09 -10.46 -0.22
N LEU A 58 15.04 -9.62 -0.26
CA LEU A 58 15.05 -8.33 0.42
C LEU A 58 14.93 -8.49 1.94
N VAL A 59 14.17 -9.46 2.43
CA VAL A 59 14.11 -9.80 3.86
C VAL A 59 15.50 -10.22 4.37
N GLU A 60 16.17 -11.13 3.66
CA GLU A 60 17.53 -11.56 4.01
C GLU A 60 18.53 -10.39 3.99
N ALA A 61 18.39 -9.46 3.04
CA ALA A 61 19.23 -8.27 2.99
C ALA A 61 19.00 -7.34 4.20
N LEU A 62 17.73 -7.15 4.60
CA LEU A 62 17.38 -6.37 5.79
C LEU A 62 17.93 -7.01 7.07
N ASP A 63 17.73 -8.32 7.25
CA ASP A 63 18.29 -9.07 8.39
C ASP A 63 19.83 -8.97 8.43
N SER A 64 20.49 -9.08 7.28
CA SER A 64 21.95 -9.01 7.22
C SER A 64 22.50 -7.62 7.55
N GLU A 65 21.80 -6.55 7.15
CA GLU A 65 22.25 -5.18 7.35
C GLU A 65 21.92 -4.66 8.75
N TYR A 66 20.70 -4.92 9.23
CA TYR A 66 20.18 -4.34 10.47
C TYR A 66 20.14 -5.32 11.65
N GLY A 67 20.40 -6.62 11.41
CA GLY A 67 20.36 -7.68 12.43
C GLY A 67 18.96 -8.26 12.66
N ASP A 68 17.91 -7.55 12.23
CA ASP A 68 16.52 -7.97 12.21
C ASP A 68 15.77 -7.17 11.13
N ALA A 69 14.94 -7.83 10.32
CA ALA A 69 14.22 -7.20 9.22
C ALA A 69 13.21 -6.12 9.67
N TRP A 70 12.77 -6.15 10.93
CA TRP A 70 11.89 -5.13 11.51
C TRP A 70 12.61 -3.82 11.86
N ASP A 71 13.94 -3.85 11.97
CA ASP A 71 14.77 -2.69 12.31
C ASP A 71 15.13 -1.82 11.07
N GLY A 72 14.90 -2.35 9.87
CA GLY A 72 15.10 -1.66 8.60
C GLY A 72 13.83 -1.51 7.77
N ILE A 73 13.89 -0.74 6.68
CA ILE A 73 12.83 -0.69 5.67
C ILE A 73 13.46 -0.91 4.30
N GLY A 74 12.92 -1.85 3.55
CA GLY A 74 13.29 -2.10 2.16
C GLY A 74 12.11 -1.88 1.23
N LEU A 75 12.36 -1.40 0.01
CA LEU A 75 11.33 -1.29 -1.02
C LEU A 75 11.71 -2.14 -2.23
N ARG A 76 10.77 -2.91 -2.76
CA ARG A 76 10.86 -3.46 -4.12
C ARG A 76 10.03 -2.60 -5.07
N LEU A 77 10.65 -2.17 -6.16
CA LEU A 77 10.12 -1.19 -7.09
C LEU A 77 9.80 -1.86 -8.43
N GLY A 78 8.70 -1.47 -9.06
CA GLY A 78 8.35 -2.02 -10.37
C GLY A 78 7.39 -1.14 -11.15
N VAL A 79 7.11 -1.59 -12.38
CA VAL A 79 6.16 -0.95 -13.29
C VAL A 79 5.24 -2.02 -13.87
N SER A 80 3.94 -1.73 -13.91
CA SER A 80 2.91 -2.55 -14.54
C SER A 80 1.90 -1.67 -15.26
N GLY A 81 1.96 -1.65 -16.60
CA GLY A 81 1.11 -0.78 -17.40
C GLY A 81 1.42 0.70 -17.13
N GLU A 82 0.41 1.46 -16.69
CA GLU A 82 0.55 2.87 -16.33
C GLU A 82 0.99 3.10 -14.87
N TRP A 83 1.10 2.02 -14.08
CA TRP A 83 1.40 2.09 -12.66
C TRP A 83 2.87 1.81 -12.39
N THR A 84 3.52 2.74 -11.72
CA THR A 84 4.74 2.51 -10.95
C THR A 84 4.33 2.04 -9.56
N PHE A 85 5.02 1.07 -8.97
CA PHE A 85 4.71 0.61 -7.62
C PHE A 85 5.95 0.42 -6.77
N ALA A 86 5.73 0.50 -5.46
CA ALA A 86 6.67 0.11 -4.42
C ALA A 86 5.96 -0.85 -3.46
N VAL A 87 6.63 -1.93 -3.11
CA VAL A 87 6.20 -2.85 -2.05
C VAL A 87 7.23 -2.72 -0.92
N ALA A 88 6.78 -2.30 0.25
CA ALA A 88 7.64 -2.15 1.41
C ALA A 88 7.74 -3.47 2.21
N TYR A 89 8.93 -3.71 2.73
CA TYR A 89 9.34 -4.86 3.53
C TYR A 89 10.07 -4.34 4.77
N GLY A 90 9.89 -5.02 5.91
CA GLY A 90 10.40 -4.53 7.20
C GLY A 90 9.61 -3.34 7.73
N GLY A 91 10.11 -2.78 8.83
CA GLY A 91 9.49 -1.65 9.51
C GLY A 91 8.13 -1.95 10.15
N TRP A 92 7.60 -0.96 10.87
CA TRP A 92 6.31 -1.01 11.54
C TRP A 92 5.23 -0.26 10.77
N PHE A 93 3.97 -0.69 10.94
CA PHE A 93 2.82 0.05 10.43
C PHE A 93 2.84 1.50 10.93
N GLY A 94 2.58 2.45 10.03
CA GLY A 94 2.58 3.87 10.34
C GLY A 94 3.98 4.50 10.47
N GLN A 95 5.05 3.87 9.95
CA GLN A 95 6.35 4.53 9.83
C GLN A 95 6.37 5.65 8.79
N PHE A 96 5.47 5.60 7.81
CA PHE A 96 5.27 6.66 6.83
C PHE A 96 4.12 7.59 7.24
N ARG A 97 4.27 8.88 6.95
CA ARG A 97 3.21 9.87 7.13
C ARG A 97 2.14 9.63 6.07
N ASP A 98 0.89 9.87 6.45
CA ASP A 98 -0.18 10.14 5.49
C ASP A 98 0.06 11.54 4.89
N ASP A 99 1.06 11.62 4.00
CA ASP A 99 1.58 12.84 3.41
C ASP A 99 1.10 12.99 1.96
N PRO A 100 0.16 13.91 1.67
CA PRO A 100 -0.26 14.17 0.31
C PRO A 100 0.87 14.62 -0.63
N ALA A 101 1.99 15.15 -0.10
CA ALA A 101 3.12 15.62 -0.89
C ALA A 101 3.73 14.53 -1.78
N ILE A 102 3.55 13.24 -1.42
CA ILE A 102 3.94 12.10 -2.27
C ILE A 102 3.33 12.18 -3.67
N SER A 103 2.18 12.83 -3.82
CA SER A 103 1.45 12.98 -5.08
C SER A 103 1.63 14.32 -5.79
N GLU A 104 2.52 15.21 -5.31
CA GLU A 104 2.74 16.52 -5.94
C GLU A 104 3.20 16.43 -7.39
N GLY A 105 2.89 17.45 -8.20
CA GLY A 105 3.32 17.49 -9.60
C GLY A 105 2.43 16.67 -10.51
N LYS A 106 1.11 16.67 -10.25
CA LYS A 106 0.07 15.95 -11.02
C LYS A 106 0.16 14.43 -10.96
N ALA A 107 0.89 13.89 -9.99
CA ALA A 107 0.88 12.46 -9.74
C ALA A 107 -0.41 12.03 -9.03
N GLU A 108 -0.76 10.77 -9.20
CA GLU A 108 -1.81 10.11 -8.44
C GLU A 108 -1.21 8.92 -7.72
N VAL A 109 -1.43 8.84 -6.40
CA VAL A 109 -0.77 7.87 -5.52
C VAL A 109 -1.82 7.17 -4.65
N PHE A 110 -1.74 5.86 -4.58
CA PHE A 110 -2.58 4.99 -3.77
C PHE A 110 -1.70 4.24 -2.77
N LEU A 111 -2.05 4.33 -1.49
CA LEU A 111 -1.36 3.63 -0.41
C LEU A 111 -2.32 2.61 0.18
N LEU A 112 -1.84 1.37 0.26
CA LEU A 112 -2.54 0.21 0.75
C LEU A 112 -1.66 -0.42 1.83
N GLU A 113 -2.14 -0.48 3.06
CA GLU A 113 -1.36 -1.05 4.16
C GLU A 113 -2.21 -1.97 5.03
N TYR A 114 -1.62 -3.09 5.45
CA TYR A 114 -2.22 -4.03 6.37
C TYR A 114 -1.14 -4.82 7.12
N GLU A 115 -1.33 -4.97 8.43
CA GLU A 115 -0.47 -5.75 9.32
C GLU A 115 -1.35 -6.73 10.10
N GLU A 116 -1.44 -7.98 9.64
CA GLU A 116 -2.27 -9.05 10.25
C GLU A 116 -1.71 -9.48 11.61
N GLU A 117 -0.39 -9.42 11.78
CA GLU A 117 0.32 -9.94 12.97
C GLU A 117 0.52 -8.89 14.07
N ASN A 118 -0.07 -7.68 13.95
CA ASN A 118 0.06 -6.54 14.86
C ASN A 118 -0.36 -6.82 16.34
N GLY A 119 -0.85 -8.02 16.65
CA GLY A 119 -1.37 -8.39 17.98
C GLY A 119 -2.62 -7.60 18.41
N LYS A 120 -3.03 -6.63 17.60
CA LYS A 120 -4.24 -5.80 17.71
C LYS A 120 -5.03 -5.95 16.40
N PRO A 121 -6.36 -5.93 16.45
CA PRO A 121 -7.20 -6.03 15.27
C PRO A 121 -7.24 -4.68 14.54
N VAL A 122 -6.13 -4.27 13.93
CA VAL A 122 -6.07 -3.04 13.11
C VAL A 122 -6.56 -3.38 11.70
N PRO A 123 -7.58 -2.69 11.17
CA PRO A 123 -8.09 -2.93 9.83
C PRO A 123 -7.07 -2.51 8.77
N PRO A 124 -7.09 -3.14 7.59
CA PRO A 124 -6.35 -2.64 6.43
C PRO A 124 -6.75 -1.20 6.12
N THR A 125 -5.86 -0.40 5.56
CA THR A 125 -6.13 0.99 5.22
C THR A 125 -5.90 1.28 3.73
N PHE A 126 -6.72 2.19 3.21
CA PHE A 126 -6.58 2.75 1.87
C PHE A 126 -6.49 4.27 1.94
N ARG A 127 -5.58 4.82 1.16
CA ARG A 127 -5.45 6.26 0.94
C ARG A 127 -5.15 6.52 -0.53
N CYS A 128 -5.77 7.57 -1.07
CA CYS A 128 -5.59 8.04 -2.43
C CYS A 128 -5.28 9.54 -2.37
N HIS A 129 -4.19 9.93 -3.01
CA HIS A 129 -3.75 11.31 -3.15
C HIS A 129 -3.57 11.66 -4.61
N ARG A 130 -3.88 12.91 -4.95
CA ARG A 130 -3.69 13.45 -6.29
C ARG A 130 -3.23 14.89 -6.18
N ASP A 131 -2.09 15.20 -6.80
CA ASP A 131 -1.52 16.54 -6.86
C ASP A 131 -1.45 17.25 -5.50
N GLY A 132 -0.86 16.59 -4.50
CA GLY A 132 -0.69 17.16 -3.17
C GLY A 132 -1.95 17.18 -2.30
N ARG A 133 -3.04 16.51 -2.72
CA ARG A 133 -4.32 16.53 -2.01
C ARG A 133 -4.84 15.13 -1.75
N ARG A 134 -5.37 14.88 -0.55
CA ARG A 134 -6.10 13.65 -0.24
C ARG A 134 -7.43 13.64 -0.97
N VAL A 135 -7.66 12.60 -1.78
CA VAL A 135 -8.85 12.41 -2.61
C VAL A 135 -9.82 11.41 -1.97
N CYS A 136 -9.31 10.33 -1.41
CA CYS A 136 -10.13 9.29 -0.78
C CYS A 136 -9.32 8.56 0.30
N SER A 137 -9.90 8.27 1.46
CA SER A 137 -9.27 7.47 2.51
C SER A 137 -10.32 6.83 3.41
N PHE A 138 -10.06 5.59 3.83
CA PHE A 138 -10.86 4.83 4.79
C PHE A 138 -10.14 3.54 5.20
N ASN A 139 -10.58 2.91 6.28
CA ASN A 139 -10.20 1.54 6.61
C ASN A 139 -11.07 0.54 5.81
N LEU A 140 -10.52 -0.62 5.49
CA LEU A 140 -11.16 -1.60 4.60
C LEU A 140 -12.02 -2.62 5.35
N HIS A 141 -12.38 -2.35 6.60
CA HIS A 141 -13.46 -3.04 7.31
C HIS A 141 -14.74 -2.18 7.37
N LEU A 142 -14.63 -0.87 7.08
CA LEU A 142 -15.72 0.11 7.20
C LEU A 142 -16.34 0.17 8.60
N ASP A 143 -15.51 0.00 9.62
CA ASP A 143 -15.90 0.02 11.03
C ASP A 143 -15.23 1.19 11.78
N ASP A 144 -15.76 1.50 12.96
CA ASP A 144 -15.20 2.57 13.82
C ASP A 144 -14.10 2.07 14.76
N SER A 145 -13.50 0.90 14.50
CA SER A 145 -12.48 0.31 15.39
C SER A 145 -11.17 1.11 15.39
N TRP A 146 -10.74 1.57 14.21
CA TRP A 146 -9.46 2.25 13.99
C TRP A 146 -9.48 3.10 12.72
N GLY A 147 -8.85 4.28 12.77
CA GLY A 147 -8.75 5.17 11.62
C GLY A 147 -10.12 5.66 11.15
N ASN A 148 -10.28 5.83 9.83
CA ASN A 148 -11.54 6.32 9.25
C ASN A 148 -12.44 5.15 8.84
N GLY A 149 -13.45 4.81 9.65
CA GLY A 149 -14.48 3.82 9.32
C GLY A 149 -15.40 4.18 8.15
N GLN A 150 -15.31 5.42 7.70
CA GLN A 150 -16.11 5.93 6.60
C GLN A 150 -15.20 6.48 5.50
N VAL A 151 -15.68 6.39 4.27
CA VAL A 151 -15.02 7.01 3.11
C VAL A 151 -14.98 8.53 3.29
N VAL A 152 -13.78 9.08 3.43
CA VAL A 152 -13.52 10.52 3.56
C VAL A 152 -12.63 11.01 2.42
N GLY A 153 -12.78 12.27 2.02
CA GLY A 153 -11.98 12.86 0.95
C GLY A 153 -12.75 13.87 0.11
N ASP A 154 -12.35 14.00 -1.16
CA ASP A 154 -13.03 14.82 -2.15
C ASP A 154 -14.50 14.38 -2.30
N PRO A 155 -15.49 15.29 -2.23
CA PRO A 155 -16.90 14.90 -2.21
C PRO A 155 -17.36 14.10 -3.44
N GLU A 156 -16.81 14.37 -4.62
CA GLU A 156 -17.20 13.68 -5.85
C GLU A 156 -16.65 12.25 -5.84
N VAL A 157 -15.35 12.09 -5.59
CA VAL A 157 -14.71 10.77 -5.58
C VAL A 157 -15.17 9.93 -4.39
N ALA A 158 -15.16 10.50 -3.18
CA ALA A 158 -15.63 9.80 -1.99
C ALA A 158 -17.12 9.44 -2.11
N GLY A 159 -17.94 10.32 -2.69
CA GLY A 159 -19.34 10.05 -2.98
C GLY A 159 -19.51 8.86 -3.94
N LYS A 160 -18.72 8.81 -5.01
CA LYS A 160 -18.79 7.70 -5.96
C LYS A 160 -18.32 6.37 -5.36
N VAL A 161 -17.25 6.38 -4.58
CA VAL A 161 -16.78 5.18 -3.87
C VAL A 161 -17.85 4.67 -2.91
N LYS A 162 -18.51 5.55 -2.13
CA LYS A 162 -19.63 5.17 -1.26
C LYS A 162 -20.76 4.50 -2.04
N GLU A 163 -21.18 5.08 -3.16
CA GLU A 163 -22.23 4.51 -4.02
C GLU A 163 -21.87 3.09 -4.49
N LEU A 164 -20.62 2.89 -4.94
CA LEU A 164 -20.15 1.58 -5.41
C LEU A 164 -20.07 0.56 -4.28
N LEU A 165 -19.62 0.96 -3.09
CA LEU A 165 -19.59 0.08 -1.91
C LEU A 165 -21.00 -0.31 -1.47
N SER A 166 -21.94 0.64 -1.45
CA SER A 166 -23.35 0.35 -1.14
C SER A 166 -24.01 -0.56 -2.17
N ALA A 167 -23.64 -0.47 -3.45
CA ALA A 167 -24.11 -1.39 -4.48
C ALA A 167 -23.63 -2.85 -4.26
N GLU A 168 -22.50 -3.04 -3.57
CA GLU A 168 -21.98 -4.33 -3.14
C GLU A 168 -22.52 -4.76 -1.75
N GLY A 169 -23.47 -4.01 -1.19
CA GLY A 169 -24.09 -4.31 0.10
C GLY A 169 -23.28 -3.89 1.33
N LEU A 170 -22.31 -2.98 1.19
CA LEU A 170 -21.47 -2.53 2.30
C LEU A 170 -21.90 -1.16 2.87
N PRO A 171 -21.67 -0.90 4.16
CA PRO A 171 -21.11 -1.82 5.18
C PRO A 171 -22.09 -2.94 5.58
N ASP A 172 -21.55 -4.08 5.99
CA ASP A 172 -22.30 -5.25 6.46
C ASP A 172 -21.58 -5.87 7.67
N GLU A 173 -22.11 -5.66 8.87
CA GLU A 173 -21.51 -6.12 10.13
C GLU A 173 -21.59 -7.64 10.33
N GLU A 174 -22.47 -8.34 9.59
CA GLU A 174 -22.58 -9.80 9.66
C GLU A 174 -21.57 -10.49 8.73
N ARG A 175 -21.04 -9.74 7.76
CA ARG A 175 -20.09 -10.25 6.79
C ARG A 175 -18.69 -10.33 7.39
N ALA A 176 -17.99 -11.42 7.12
CA ALA A 176 -16.63 -11.59 7.60
C ALA A 176 -15.70 -10.50 7.05
N ASP A 177 -14.86 -9.91 7.91
CA ASP A 177 -13.92 -8.82 7.58
C ASP A 177 -13.12 -9.08 6.30
N ARG A 178 -12.62 -10.30 6.11
CA ARG A 178 -11.87 -10.68 4.91
C ARG A 178 -12.70 -10.60 3.63
N GLU A 179 -13.98 -10.92 3.69
CA GLU A 179 -14.87 -10.76 2.54
C GLU A 179 -15.19 -9.29 2.27
N VAL A 180 -15.38 -8.49 3.32
CA VAL A 180 -15.54 -7.03 3.22
C VAL A 180 -14.30 -6.41 2.57
N HIS A 181 -13.11 -6.74 3.09
CA HIS A 181 -11.81 -6.31 2.58
C HIS A 181 -11.61 -6.68 1.10
N ARG A 182 -11.83 -7.96 0.73
CA ARG A 182 -11.72 -8.40 -0.67
C ARG A 182 -12.71 -7.67 -1.59
N THR A 183 -13.94 -7.44 -1.12
CA THR A 183 -14.97 -6.73 -1.89
C THR A 183 -14.57 -5.28 -2.13
N ILE A 184 -14.09 -4.61 -1.10
CA ILE A 184 -13.61 -3.23 -1.18
C ILE A 184 -12.44 -3.12 -2.16
N LEU A 185 -11.44 -4.01 -2.06
CA LEU A 185 -10.31 -4.01 -3.01
C LEU A 185 -10.80 -4.20 -4.45
N GLY A 186 -11.79 -5.06 -4.69
CA GLY A 186 -12.41 -5.23 -6.00
C GLY A 186 -13.15 -3.99 -6.51
N VAL A 187 -13.80 -3.23 -5.63
CA VAL A 187 -14.42 -1.94 -5.97
C VAL A 187 -13.35 -0.90 -6.32
N LEU A 188 -12.30 -0.79 -5.51
CA LEU A 188 -11.19 0.14 -5.72
C LEU A 188 -10.44 -0.16 -7.02
N GLU A 189 -10.16 -1.44 -7.27
CA GLU A 189 -9.58 -1.95 -8.52
C GLU A 189 -10.34 -1.46 -9.75
N ARG A 190 -11.66 -1.67 -9.79
CA ARG A 190 -12.50 -1.29 -10.93
C ARG A 190 -12.67 0.22 -11.06
N HIS A 191 -12.82 0.93 -9.94
CA HIS A 191 -13.10 2.37 -9.95
C HIS A 191 -11.87 3.19 -10.36
N PHE A 192 -10.70 2.83 -9.85
CA PHE A 192 -9.45 3.56 -10.09
C PHE A 192 -8.57 2.93 -11.19
N GLY A 193 -8.92 1.73 -11.67
CA GLY A 193 -8.12 1.00 -12.67
C GLY A 193 -6.82 0.43 -12.10
N LEU A 194 -6.78 0.14 -10.80
CA LEU A 194 -5.55 -0.31 -10.12
C LEU A 194 -5.14 -1.68 -10.62
N THR A 195 -3.87 -1.82 -10.99
CA THR A 195 -3.29 -3.07 -11.48
C THR A 195 -2.01 -3.36 -10.70
N LEU A 196 -1.92 -4.55 -10.12
CA LEU A 196 -0.75 -5.04 -9.40
C LEU A 196 -0.64 -6.57 -9.61
N PRO A 197 0.06 -7.02 -10.66
CA PRO A 197 0.11 -8.44 -10.99
C PRO A 197 0.77 -9.26 -9.88
N ARG A 198 0.01 -10.22 -9.32
CA ARG A 198 0.48 -11.06 -8.20
C ARG A 198 1.82 -11.75 -8.48
N GLY A 199 1.98 -12.34 -9.67
CA GLY A 199 3.22 -13.03 -10.03
C GLY A 199 4.43 -12.10 -10.08
N LEU A 200 4.23 -10.85 -10.52
CA LEU A 200 5.29 -9.83 -10.52
C LEU A 200 5.71 -9.46 -9.08
N VAL A 201 4.74 -9.34 -8.17
CA VAL A 201 5.00 -8.98 -6.77
C VAL A 201 5.59 -10.13 -5.95
N LEU A 202 5.23 -11.39 -6.23
CA LEU A 202 5.68 -12.51 -5.40
C LEU A 202 6.89 -13.26 -5.96
N GLU A 203 7.01 -13.35 -7.29
CA GLU A 203 7.94 -14.29 -7.91
C GLU A 203 9.11 -13.60 -8.62
N ALA A 204 8.86 -12.41 -9.20
CA ALA A 204 9.89 -11.73 -9.98
C ALA A 204 10.95 -11.06 -9.08
N PRO A 205 12.24 -11.18 -9.41
CA PRO A 205 13.26 -10.25 -8.92
C PRO A 205 12.93 -8.84 -9.42
N LEU A 206 12.94 -7.86 -8.53
CA LEU A 206 12.63 -6.47 -8.84
C LEU A 206 13.75 -5.57 -8.28
N PRO A 207 14.02 -4.41 -8.91
CA PRO A 207 14.88 -3.39 -8.32
C PRO A 207 14.49 -3.12 -6.87
N ALA A 208 15.47 -3.23 -5.98
CA ALA A 208 15.29 -3.11 -4.56
C ALA A 208 16.20 -2.04 -3.98
N VAL A 209 15.69 -1.37 -2.95
CA VAL A 209 16.40 -0.31 -2.22
C VAL A 209 16.19 -0.52 -0.72
N LEU A 210 17.18 -0.11 0.08
CA LEU A 210 17.05 0.08 1.52
C LEU A 210 16.82 1.55 1.83
N LEU A 211 16.05 1.83 2.87
CA LEU A 211 15.87 3.18 3.40
C LEU A 211 16.78 3.38 4.62
N ALA A 212 17.97 3.89 4.37
CA ALA A 212 18.98 4.17 5.41
C ALA A 212 18.68 5.49 6.15
N GLU A 213 19.06 5.55 7.43
CA GLU A 213 19.01 6.78 8.26
C GLU A 213 20.19 7.72 8.03
#